data_AF-A0A536CZK3-F1
#
_entry.id   AF-A0A536CZK3-F1
#
_cell.length_a   1.000
_cell.length_b   1.000
_cell.length_c   1.000
_cell.angle_alpha   90.00
_cell.angle_beta   90.00
_cell.angle_gamma   90.00
#
_symmetry.space_group_name_H-M   'P 1'
#
loop_
_entity.id
_entity.type
_entity.pdbx_description
1 polymer ?
#
loop_
_entity_poly.entity_id
_entity_poly.type
_entity_poly.pdbx_seq_one_letter_code
_entity_poly.pdbx_strand_id
1 'polypeptide(L)' 'MAEASPENDAWLQGLVDRSPVLADAVLRAHWRRLIPWLSSATRYELAAILLDIEHACAP' A
#
# COMPACT_ATOMS: atom_id res chain seq x y z
N MET A 1 -7.95 2.51 16.80
CA MET A 1 -7.86 1.73 15.55
C MET A 1 -7.50 2.71 14.45
N ALA A 2 -6.49 2.43 13.64
CA ALA A 2 -6.16 3.29 12.50
C ALA A 2 -7.31 3.26 11.49
N GLU A 3 -7.75 4.43 11.02
CA GLU A 3 -8.80 4.55 10.00
C GLU A 3 -8.34 3.89 8.69
N ALA A 4 -9.20 3.05 8.10
CA ALA A 4 -8.91 2.37 6.84
C ALA A 4 -9.13 3.31 5.66
N SER A 5 -8.11 4.13 5.36
CA SER A 5 -8.15 5.17 4.34
C SER A 5 -6.81 5.26 3.60
N PRO A 6 -6.81 5.43 2.25
CA PRO A 6 -5.58 5.70 1.48
C PRO A 6 -4.83 6.96 1.93
N GLU A 7 -5.53 7.91 2.53
CA GLU A 7 -4.95 9.14 3.12
C GLU A 7 -4.23 8.86 4.45
N ASN A 8 -4.47 7.72 5.09
CA ASN A 8 -3.77 7.31 6.29
C ASN A 8 -2.48 6.57 5.92
N ASP A 9 -1.34 7.21 6.17
CA ASP A 9 0.01 6.66 5.91
C ASP A 9 0.18 5.25 6.50
N ALA A 10 -0.22 5.04 7.76
CA ALA A 10 -0.01 3.77 8.45
C ALA A 10 -0.83 2.65 7.81
N TRP A 11 -2.04 2.96 7.37
CA TRP A 11 -2.89 1.99 6.69
C TRP A 11 -2.33 1.61 5.31
N LEU A 12 -1.89 2.60 4.53
CA LEU A 12 -1.30 2.38 3.20
C LEU A 12 0.05 1.66 3.28
N GLN A 13 0.88 1.96 4.28
CA GLN A 13 2.10 1.21 4.57
C GLN A 13 1.78 -0.25 4.93
N GLY A 14 0.71 -0.48 5.72
CA GLY A 14 0.25 -1.82 6.03
C GLY A 14 -0.22 -2.63 4.81
N LEU A 15 -0.75 -1.97 3.77
CA LEU A 15 -1.07 -2.60 2.48
C LEU A 15 0.21 -3.01 1.72
N VAL A 16 1.19 -2.11 1.67
CA VAL A 16 2.50 -2.38 1.04
C VAL A 16 3.20 -3.55 1.72
N ASP A 17 3.15 -3.64 3.05
CA ASP A 17 3.86 -4.67 3.80
C ASP A 17 3.32 -6.08 3.61
N ARG A 18 2.00 -6.22 3.43
CA ARG A 18 1.32 -7.50 3.20
C ARG A 18 1.14 -7.86 1.73
N SER A 19 1.47 -6.96 0.80
CA SER A 19 1.34 -7.20 -0.62
C SER A 19 2.22 -8.38 -1.08
N PRO A 20 1.64 -9.42 -1.73
CA PRO A 20 2.42 -10.56 -2.21
C PRO A 20 3.32 -10.21 -3.40
N VAL A 21 3.02 -9.12 -4.12
CA VAL A 21 3.80 -8.64 -5.27
C VAL A 21 5.04 -7.87 -4.83
N LEU A 22 4.99 -7.24 -3.65
CA LEU A 22 6.15 -6.55 -3.05
C LEU A 22 6.94 -7.50 -2.15
N ALA A 23 7.34 -8.66 -2.68
CA ALA A 23 8.06 -9.68 -1.93
C ALA A 23 9.42 -9.19 -1.40
N ASP A 24 10.10 -8.31 -2.15
CA ASP A 24 11.41 -7.76 -1.82
C ASP A 24 11.34 -6.71 -0.68
N ALA A 25 12.20 -6.87 0.32
CA ALA A 25 12.29 -5.97 1.47
C ALA A 25 12.79 -4.55 1.10
N VAL A 26 13.69 -4.43 0.12
CA VAL A 26 14.18 -3.16 -0.43
C VAL A 26 13.04 -2.42 -1.12
N LEU A 27 12.24 -3.14 -1.91
CA LEU A 27 11.11 -2.54 -2.62
C LEU A 27 10.02 -2.05 -1.64
N ARG A 28 9.72 -2.83 -0.59
CA ARG A 28 8.83 -2.38 0.50
C ARG A 28 9.35 -1.13 1.20
N ALA A 29 10.64 -1.11 1.55
CA ALA A 29 11.26 0.06 2.18
C ALA A 29 11.24 1.30 1.28
N HIS A 30 11.40 1.12 -0.03
CA HIS A 30 11.29 2.20 -1.01
C HIS A 30 9.88 2.80 -1.02
N TRP A 31 8.84 1.97 -1.13
CA TRP A 31 7.46 2.42 -1.11
C TRP A 31 7.08 3.12 0.21
N ARG A 32 7.49 2.59 1.36
CA ARG A 32 7.24 3.25 2.65
C ARG A 32 7.83 4.66 2.73
N ARG A 33 9.00 4.88 2.12
CA ARG A 33 9.63 6.20 2.04
C ARG A 33 8.90 7.15 1.09
N LEU A 34 8.25 6.64 0.05
CA LEU A 34 7.53 7.44 -0.93
C LEU A 34 6.12 7.85 -0.50
N ILE A 35 5.41 6.99 0.25
CA ILE A 35 4.01 7.21 0.65
C ILE A 35 3.71 8.64 1.17
N PRO A 36 4.51 9.25 2.07
CA PRO A 36 4.23 10.59 2.58
C PRO A 36 4.29 11.70 1.52
N TRP A 37 4.95 11.44 0.39
CA TRP A 37 5.15 12.39 -0.70
C TRP A 37 4.18 12.17 -1.87
N LEU A 38 3.34 11.13 -1.80
CA LEU A 38 2.37 10.83 -2.85
C LEU A 38 1.21 11.83 -2.79
N SER A 39 0.77 12.27 -3.97
CA SER A 39 -0.49 13.00 -4.09
C SER A 39 -1.67 12.12 -3.68
N SER A 40 -2.78 12.71 -3.22
CA SER A 40 -3.99 11.95 -2.90
C SER A 40 -4.43 11.04 -4.04
N ALA A 41 -4.47 11.53 -5.29
CA ALA A 41 -4.82 10.71 -6.44
C ALA A 41 -3.95 9.45 -6.56
N THR A 42 -2.63 9.60 -6.45
CA THR A 42 -1.68 8.47 -6.49
C THR A 42 -1.86 7.51 -5.32
N ARG A 43 -2.23 8.00 -4.14
CA ARG A 43 -2.50 7.16 -2.96
C ARG A 43 -3.73 6.28 -3.17
N TYR A 44 -4.80 6.84 -3.73
CA TYR A 44 -6.01 6.09 -4.08
C TYR A 44 -5.74 5.04 -5.16
N GLU A 45 -5.02 5.41 -6.22
CA GLU A 45 -4.62 4.46 -7.28
C GLU A 45 -3.78 3.31 -6.71
N LEU A 46 -2.77 3.63 -5.89
CA LEU A 46 -1.94 2.62 -5.24
C LEU A 46 -2.76 1.70 -4.33
N ALA A 47 -3.64 2.26 -3.50
CA ALA A 47 -4.49 1.47 -2.62
C ALA A 47 -5.41 0.53 -3.42
N ALA A 48 -6.01 1.01 -4.51
CA ALA A 48 -6.87 0.21 -5.38
C ALA A 48 -6.11 -0.97 -5.98
N ILE A 49 -4.91 -0.74 -6.53
CA ILE A 49 -4.07 -1.80 -7.11
C ILE A 49 -3.68 -2.83 -6.05
N LEU A 50 -3.21 -2.39 -4.87
CA LEU A 50 -2.76 -3.29 -3.82
C LEU A 50 -3.91 -4.14 -3.25
N LEU A 51 -5.10 -3.56 -3.10
CA LEU A 51 -6.31 -4.27 -2.67
C LEU A 51 -6.80 -5.26 -3.73
N ASP A 52 -6.76 -4.89 -5.01
CA ASP A 52 -7.16 -5.78 -6.12
C ASP A 52 -6.25 -7.01 -6.18
N ILE A 53 -4.94 -6.80 -6.04
CA ILE A 53 -3.95 -7.89 -5.92
C ILE A 53 -4.22 -8.76 -4.69
N GLU A 54 -4.46 -8.15 -3.52
CA GLU A 54 -4.78 -8.87 -2.28
C GLU A 54 -6.01 -9.76 -2.48
N HIS A 55 -7.06 -9.25 -3.14
CA HIS A 55 -8.27 -10.00 -3.44
C HIS A 55 -8.02 -11.13 -4.44
N ALA A 56 -7.27 -10.87 -5.52
CA ALA A 56 -6.96 -11.86 -6.54
C ALA A 56 -6.04 -12.98 -6.04
N CYS A 57 -5.21 -12.72 -5.03
CA CYS A 57 -4.33 -13.71 -4.39
C CYS A 57 -4.94 -14.38 -3.15
N ALA A 58 -6.14 -13.96 -2.71
CA ALA A 58 -6.84 -14.64 -1.62
C ALA A 58 -7.33 -16.03 -2.08
N PRO A 59 -7.11 -17.09 -1.28
CA PRO A 59 -7.51 -18.46 -1.63
C PRO A 59 -9.02 -18.70 -1.62
#